data_AF-A0A8T7CHA5-F1
#
_entry.id   AF-A0A8T7CHA5-F1
#
_cell.length_a   1.000
_cell.length_b   1.000
_cell.length_c   1.000
_cell.angle_alpha   90.00
_cell.angle_beta   90.00
_cell.angle_gamma   90.00
#
_symmetry.space_group_name_H-M   'P 1'
#
loop_
_entity.id
_entity.type
_entity.pdbx_description
1 polymer ?
#
loop_
_entity_poly.entity_id
_entity_poly.type
_entity_poly.pdbx_seq_one_letter_code
_entity_poly.pdbx_strand_id
1 'polypeptide(L)' 'MKVKSALEISDRLVSWRMLDDASDVLVRCLDAHPFHPRLLRRLGRIRLAQGRPEEAAPLLEQALAHQRLMQDVHG' A
#
# COMPACT_ATOMS: atom_id res chain seq x y z
N MET A 1 -8.56 4.49 11.02
CA MET A 1 -9.24 3.69 9.97
C MET A 1 -8.70 2.27 10.02
N LYS A 2 -9.52 1.23 9.82
CA LYS A 2 -9.02 -0.16 9.81
C LYS A 2 -8.33 -0.47 8.49
N VAL A 3 -7.21 -1.20 8.54
CA VAL A 3 -6.42 -1.61 7.35
C VAL A 3 -7.28 -2.29 6.29
N LYS A 4 -8.15 -3.24 6.70
CA LYS A 4 -9.04 -3.95 5.77
C LYS A 4 -9.95 -2.98 5.00
N SER A 5 -10.58 -2.04 5.70
CA SER A 5 -11.46 -1.05 5.10
C SER A 5 -10.71 -0.11 4.15
N ALA A 6 -9.50 0.32 4.51
CA ALA A 6 -8.66 1.13 3.63
C ALA A 6 -8.30 0.40 2.33
N LEU A 7 -8.01 -0.91 2.42
CA LEU A 7 -7.75 -1.77 1.26
C LEU A 7 -8.98 -1.99 0.38
N GLU A 8 -10.18 -2.02 0.95
CA GLU A 8 -11.44 -2.16 0.21
C GLU A 8 -11.83 -0.85 -0.50
N ILE A 9 -11.69 0.29 0.20
CA ILE A 9 -11.97 1.61 -0.36
C ILE A 9 -11.00 1.93 -1.50
N SER A 10 -9.69 1.72 -1.28
CA SER A 10 -8.68 1.96 -2.32
C SER A 10 -8.90 1.12 -3.58
N ASP A 11 -9.31 -0.15 -3.44
CA ASP A 11 -9.58 -1.01 -4.61
C ASP A 11 -10.74 -0.49 -5.46
N ARG A 12 -11.80 -0.04 -4.77
CA ARG A 12 -12.96 0.55 -5.45
C ARG A 12 -12.60 1.84 -6.17
N LEU A 13 -11.80 2.71 -5.54
CA LEU A 13 -11.31 3.93 -6.15
C LEU A 13 -10.43 3.65 -7.37
N VAL A 14 -9.56 2.63 -7.30
CA VAL A 14 -8.76 2.17 -8.45
C VAL A 14 -9.67 1.69 -9.60
N SER A 15 -10.74 0.94 -9.29
CA SER A 15 -11.71 0.52 -10.31
C SER A 15 -12.42 1.70 -10.98
N TRP A 16 -12.59 2.81 -10.28
CA TRP A 16 -13.11 4.07 -10.82
C TRP A 16 -12.03 4.96 -11.46
N ARG A 17 -10.80 4.46 -11.60
CA ARG A 17 -9.61 5.21 -12.06
C ARG A 17 -9.27 6.45 -11.23
N MET A 18 -9.80 6.54 -10.01
CA MET A 18 -9.50 7.59 -9.04
C MET A 18 -8.23 7.23 -8.26
N LEU A 19 -7.09 7.23 -8.96
CA LEU A 19 -5.81 6.76 -8.41
C LEU A 19 -5.28 7.67 -7.30
N ASP A 20 -5.54 8.98 -7.38
CA ASP A 20 -5.06 9.94 -6.39
C ASP A 20 -5.79 9.77 -5.05
N ASP A 21 -7.13 9.72 -5.07
CA ASP A 21 -7.95 9.41 -3.90
C ASP A 21 -7.61 8.04 -3.29
N ALA A 22 -7.38 7.03 -4.15
CA ALA A 22 -6.98 5.71 -3.69
C ALA A 22 -5.64 5.75 -2.94
N SER A 23 -4.70 6.58 -3.39
CA SER A 23 -3.41 6.78 -2.74
C SER A 23 -3.55 7.53 -1.41
N ASP A 24 -4.38 8.58 -1.33
CA ASP A 24 -4.62 9.34 -0.10
C ASP A 24 -5.17 8.46 1.03
N VAL A 25 -6.18 7.64 0.72
CA VAL A 25 -6.78 6.68 1.67
C VAL A 25 -5.72 5.74 2.26
N LEU A 26 -4.80 5.25 1.42
CA LEU A 26 -3.73 4.37 1.87
C LEU A 26 -2.65 5.09 2.66
N VAL A 27 -2.27 6.31 2.25
CA VAL A 27 -1.29 7.15 2.99
C VAL A 27 -1.79 7.45 4.39
N ARG A 28 -3.05 7.87 4.53
CA ARG A 28 -3.68 8.11 5.84
C ARG A 28 -3.75 6.85 6.71
N CYS A 29 -3.87 5.68 6.09
CA CYS A 29 -3.86 4.41 6.83
C CYS A 29 -2.45 3.95 7.21
N LEU A 30 -1.45 4.29 6.38
CA LEU A 30 -0.04 4.03 6.65
C LEU A 30 0.49 4.91 7.78
N ASP A 31 0.01 6.14 7.94
CA ASP A 31 0.39 7.00 9.07
C ASP A 31 0.16 6.30 10.43
N ALA A 32 -0.96 5.58 10.56
CA ALA A 32 -1.26 4.76 11.74
C ALA A 32 -0.59 3.38 11.75
N HIS A 33 -0.16 2.88 10.58
CA HIS A 33 0.40 1.54 10.41
C HIS A 33 1.59 1.54 9.41
N PRO A 34 2.73 2.19 9.75
CA PRO A 34 3.76 2.58 8.78
C PRO A 34 4.40 1.40 8.05
N PHE A 35 4.45 0.25 8.71
CA PHE A 35 5.17 -0.94 8.23
C PHE A 35 4.23 -2.05 7.77
N HIS A 36 2.95 -1.76 7.52
CA HIS A 36 1.99 -2.79 7.14
C HIS A 36 2.22 -3.23 5.68
N PRO A 37 2.70 -4.47 5.42
CA PRO A 37 3.21 -4.86 4.11
C PRO A 37 2.13 -4.82 3.01
N ARG A 38 0.87 -5.19 3.32
CA ARG A 38 -0.24 -5.07 2.34
C ARG A 38 -0.54 -3.62 1.94
N LEU A 39 -0.42 -2.64 2.84
CA LEU A 39 -0.71 -1.24 2.53
C LEU A 39 0.40 -0.67 1.64
N LEU A 40 1.66 -0.87 2.03
CA LEU A 40 2.85 -0.49 1.26
C LEU A 40 2.80 -1.06 -0.17
N ARG A 41 2.49 -2.36 -0.29
CA ARG A 41 2.34 -3.01 -1.59
C ARG A 41 1.21 -2.42 -2.43
N ARG A 42 0.07 -2.11 -1.82
CA ARG A 42 -1.09 -1.53 -2.53
C ARG A 42 -0.77 -0.13 -3.03
N LEU A 43 -0.13 0.70 -2.19
CA LEU A 43 0.29 2.05 -2.56
C LEU A 43 1.34 2.04 -3.67
N GLY A 44 2.34 1.15 -3.59
CA GLY A 44 3.34 0.98 -4.66
C GLY A 44 2.71 0.61 -6.00
N ARG A 45 1.72 -0.29 -6.02
CA ARG A 45 0.96 -0.62 -7.25
C ARG A 45 0.18 0.56 -7.80
N ILE A 46 -0.40 1.40 -6.94
CA ILE A 46 -1.12 2.61 -7.37
C ILE A 46 -0.14 3.62 -7.96
N ARG A 47 1.03 3.82 -7.34
CA ARG A 47 2.10 4.69 -7.88
C ARG A 47 2.56 4.23 -9.27
N LEU A 48 2.68 2.92 -9.50
CA LEU A 48 2.92 2.38 -10.85
C LEU A 48 1.78 2.74 -11.83
N ALA A 49 0.53 2.58 -11.42
CA ALA A 49 -0.62 2.93 -12.26
C ALA A 49 -0.72 4.45 -12.53
N GLN A 50 -0.16 5.28 -11.65
CA GLN A 50 -0.02 6.73 -11.83
C GLN A 50 1.17 7.12 -12.71
N GLY A 51 2.00 6.17 -13.16
CA GLY A 51 3.21 6.46 -13.92
C GLY A 51 4.37 7.00 -13.08
N ARG A 52 4.39 6.71 -11.78
CA ARG A 52 5.41 7.15 -10.79
C ARG A 52 6.24 5.95 -10.30
N PRO A 53 7.03 5.29 -11.16
CA PRO A 53 7.78 4.09 -10.79
C PRO A 53 8.88 4.36 -9.76
N GLU A 54 9.51 5.55 -9.80
CA GLU A 54 10.52 5.96 -8.82
C GLU A 54 9.99 5.97 -7.37
N GLU A 55 8.72 6.29 -7.18
CA GLU A 55 8.07 6.26 -5.85
C GLU A 55 7.52 4.87 -5.50
N ALA A 56 7.19 4.06 -6.49
CA ALA A 56 6.66 2.72 -6.28
C ALA A 56 7.74 1.75 -5.78
N ALA A 57 8.95 1.84 -6.31
CA ALA A 57 10.07 0.95 -5.98
C ALA A 57 10.33 0.85 -4.47
N PRO A 58 10.61 1.96 -3.74
CA PRO A 58 10.90 1.88 -2.32
C PRO A 58 9.72 1.33 -1.49
N LEU A 59 8.48 1.61 -1.89
CA LEU A 59 7.29 1.09 -1.22
C LEU A 59 7.15 -0.43 -1.37
N LEU A 60 7.46 -0.97 -2.55
CA LEU A 60 7.42 -2.40 -2.81
C LEU A 60 8.56 -3.13 -2.10
N GLU A 61 9.76 -2.53 -2.06
CA GLU A 61 10.90 -3.07 -1.31
C GLU A 61 10.59 -3.14 0.20
N GLN A 62 10.05 -2.08 0.78
CA GLN A 62 9.62 -2.07 2.18
C GLN A 62 8.53 -3.14 2.45
N ALA A 63 7.56 -3.29 1.54
CA ALA A 63 6.53 -4.31 1.68
C ALA A 63 7.11 -5.73 1.72
N LEU A 64 8.09 -6.03 0.86
CA LEU A 64 8.77 -7.32 0.83
C LEU A 64 9.62 -7.56 2.08
N ALA A 65 10.36 -6.55 2.54
CA ALA A 65 11.16 -6.63 3.76
C ALA A 65 10.28 -6.95 4.97
N HIS A 66 9.17 -6.23 5.16
CA HIS A 66 8.26 -6.47 6.28
C HIS A 66 7.47 -7.77 6.18
N GLN A 67 7.12 -8.20 4.97
CA GLN A 67 6.50 -9.51 4.77
C GLN A 67 7.47 -10.62 5.18
N ARG A 68 8.74 -10.54 4.75
CA ARG A 68 9.77 -11.51 5.11
C ARG A 68 9.99 -11.56 6.62
N LEU A 69 10.13 -10.39 7.27
CA LEU A 69 10.23 -10.29 8.72
C LEU A 69 9.06 -10.95 9.44
N MET A 70 7.82 -10.76 8.97
CA MET A 70 6.64 -11.41 9.56
C MET A 70 6.62 -12.94 9.37
N GLN A 71 7.17 -13.44 8.27
CA GLN A 71 7.27 -14.88 7.98
C GLN A 71 8.36 -15.56 8.81
N ASP A 72 9.50 -14.89 9.01
CA ASP A 72 10.62 -15.38 9.84
C ASP A 72 10.24 -15.48 11.34
N VAL A 73 9.36 -14.61 11.83
CA VAL A 73 8.93 -14.60 13.25
C VAL A 73 7.97 -15.77 13.60
N HIS A 74 7.45 -16.49 12.60
CA HIS A 74 6.61 -17.69 12.81
C HIS A 74 7.37 -19.01 12.54
N GLY A 75 8.72 -18.98 12.53
CA GLY A 75 9.59 -20.15 12.38
C GLY A 75 10.00 -20.78 13.70
#